data_AF-A0A3C1AA30-F1
#
_entry.id   AF-A0A3C1AA30-F1
#
_cell.length_a   1.000
_cell.length_b   1.000
_cell.length_c   1.000
_cell.angle_alpha   90.00
_cell.angle_beta   90.00
_cell.angle_gamma   90.00
#
_symmetry.space_group_name_H-M   'P 1'
#
loop_
_entity.id
_entity.type
_entity.pdbx_description
1 polymer ?
#
loop_
_entity_poly.entity_id
_entity_poly.type
_entity_poly.pdbx_seq_one_letter_code
_entity_poly.pdbx_strand_id
1 'polypeptide(L)'
;MKFKLLGMFLFFQLSVFSQIESAEFYEKIDSLLAYWPQEKVTKCNTAIDNDELSDTEKRMVFYINLARMDGKRFAKEIIPFYVHYNPYVNMESEYFRSLLRELVLLEELPPFLVHPLLNRLAKEKAISLKNETHISHSGS
;
A
#
# COMPACT_ATOMS: atom_id res chain seq x y z
N MET A 1 10.91 16.23 35.56
CA MET A 1 11.33 16.70 34.22
C MET A 1 12.19 15.71 33.45
N LYS A 2 13.17 15.03 34.05
CA LYS A 2 14.11 14.11 33.35
C LYS A 2 13.46 12.90 32.66
N PHE A 3 12.43 12.28 33.27
CA PHE A 3 11.73 11.13 32.67
C PHE A 3 10.88 11.47 31.44
N LYS A 4 10.32 12.69 31.37
CA LYS A 4 9.55 13.14 30.19
C LYS A 4 10.46 13.39 28.98
N LEU A 5 11.66 13.91 29.22
CA LEU A 5 12.65 14.16 28.17
C LEU A 5 13.23 12.86 27.60
N LEU A 6 13.50 11.87 28.47
CA LEU A 6 13.98 10.55 28.06
C LEU A 6 12.92 9.77 27.28
N GLY A 7 11.66 9.82 27.71
CA GLY A 7 10.54 9.20 27.00
C GLY A 7 10.32 9.82 25.62
N MET A 8 10.41 11.15 25.50
CA MET A 8 10.29 11.87 24.23
C MET A 8 11.46 11.54 23.28
N PHE A 9 12.68 11.39 23.80
CA PHE A 9 13.84 10.99 23.02
C PHE A 9 13.73 9.56 22.49
N LEU A 10 13.27 8.62 23.31
CA LEU A 10 13.02 7.24 22.88
C LEU A 10 11.89 7.16 21.84
N PHE A 11 10.80 7.92 22.01
CA PHE A 11 9.72 7.99 21.03
C PHE A 11 10.19 8.55 19.68
N PHE A 12 11.03 9.60 19.72
CA PHE A 12 11.62 10.19 18.53
C PHE A 12 12.57 9.24 17.81
N GLN A 13 13.39 8.47 18.55
CA GLN A 13 14.23 7.44 17.94
C GLN A 13 13.39 6.36 17.28
N LEU A 14 12.34 5.85 17.94
CA LEU A 14 11.44 4.84 17.36
C LEU A 14 10.70 5.33 16.12
N SER A 15 10.26 6.60 16.09
CA SER A 15 9.61 7.16 14.90
C SER A 15 10.57 7.35 13.72
N VAL A 16 11.83 7.71 14.00
CA VAL A 16 12.88 7.83 12.97
C VAL A 16 13.26 6.46 12.41
N PHE A 17 13.40 5.42 13.25
CA PHE A 17 13.66 4.06 12.79
C PHE A 17 12.54 3.52 11.89
N SER A 18 11.27 3.73 12.25
CA SER A 18 10.12 3.32 11.43
C SER A 18 10.08 4.03 10.07
N GLN A 19 10.46 5.31 10.02
CA GLN A 19 10.54 6.05 8.76
C GLN A 19 11.68 5.55 7.86
N ILE A 20 12.83 5.20 8.44
CA ILE A 20 13.99 4.67 7.70
C ILE A 20 13.65 3.33 7.04
N GLU A 21 13.04 2.38 7.78
CA GLU A 21 12.65 1.08 7.23
C GLU A 21 11.65 1.21 6.06
N SER A 22 10.73 2.17 6.15
CA SER A 22 9.80 2.45 5.06
C SER A 22 10.48 3.06 3.83
N ALA A 23 11.49 3.91 4.02
CA ALA A 23 12.23 4.54 2.93
C ALA A 23 13.09 3.53 2.16
N GLU A 24 13.78 2.63 2.87
CA GLU A 24 14.55 1.55 2.25
C GLU A 24 13.67 0.60 1.43
N PHE A 25 12.48 0.26 1.95
CA PHE A 25 11.50 -0.52 1.21
C PHE A 25 11.12 0.16 -0.12
N TYR A 26 10.80 1.45 -0.09
CA TYR A 26 10.42 2.19 -1.29
C TYR A 26 11.55 2.32 -2.30
N GLU A 27 12.76 2.64 -1.86
CA GLU A 27 13.94 2.72 -2.74
C GLU A 27 14.21 1.37 -3.42
N LYS A 28 14.06 0.27 -2.68
CA LYS A 28 14.25 -1.07 -3.22
C LYS A 28 13.21 -1.42 -4.28
N ILE A 29 11.96 -1.05 -4.06
CA ILE A 29 10.89 -1.25 -5.03
C ILE A 29 11.13 -0.39 -6.28
N ASP A 30 11.51 0.89 -6.12
CA ASP A 30 11.80 1.76 -7.26
C ASP A 30 12.98 1.20 -8.10
N SER A 31 14.01 0.66 -7.45
CA SER A 31 15.13 -0.03 -8.11
C SER A 31 14.67 -1.28 -8.88
N LEU A 32 13.77 -2.09 -8.31
CA LEU A 32 13.21 -3.26 -8.97
C LEU A 32 12.38 -2.86 -10.20
N LEU A 33 11.54 -1.83 -10.07
CA LEU A 33 10.65 -1.37 -11.12
C LEU A 33 11.41 -0.80 -12.33
N ALA A 34 12.67 -0.36 -12.16
CA ALA A 34 13.53 0.03 -13.27
C ALA A 34 13.77 -1.11 -14.28
N TYR A 35 13.64 -2.37 -13.86
CA TYR A 35 13.80 -3.56 -14.71
C TYR A 35 12.46 -4.10 -15.25
N TRP A 36 11.33 -3.50 -14.87
CA TRP A 36 10.02 -3.86 -15.40
C TRP A 36 9.80 -3.24 -16.79
N PRO A 37 8.84 -3.75 -17.59
CA PRO A 37 8.45 -3.08 -18.82
C PRO A 37 7.93 -1.66 -18.52
N GLN A 38 8.71 -0.65 -18.89
CA GLN A 38 8.45 0.74 -18.48
C GLN A 38 7.12 1.29 -19.02
N GLU A 39 6.67 0.82 -20.17
CA GLU A 39 5.33 1.15 -20.69
C GLU A 39 4.23 0.67 -19.73
N LYS A 40 4.33 -0.55 -19.20
CA LYS A 40 3.37 -1.08 -18.22
C LYS A 40 3.43 -0.31 -16.92
N VAL A 41 4.65 -0.04 -16.41
CA VAL A 41 4.84 0.73 -15.17
C VAL A 41 4.20 2.12 -15.29
N THR A 42 4.42 2.80 -16.41
CA THR A 42 3.83 4.13 -16.66
C THR A 42 2.29 4.07 -16.67
N LYS A 43 1.69 3.05 -17.30
CA LYS A 43 0.23 2.84 -17.31
C LYS A 43 -0.37 2.59 -15.92
N CYS A 44 0.41 2.06 -14.98
CA CYS A 44 -0.04 1.86 -13.61
C CYS A 44 -0.16 3.17 -12.82
N ASN A 45 0.50 4.25 -13.22
CA ASN A 45 0.57 5.51 -12.47
C ASN A 45 -0.61 6.45 -12.80
N THR A 46 -1.83 5.94 -12.69
CA THR A 46 -3.06 6.65 -13.06
C THR A 46 -3.44 7.79 -12.12
N ALA A 47 -2.80 7.88 -10.95
CA ALA A 47 -3.10 8.84 -9.90
C ALA A 47 -2.08 9.99 -9.78
N ILE A 48 -1.05 10.04 -10.63
CA ILE A 48 0.09 10.96 -10.48
C ILE A 48 -0.34 12.43 -10.39
N ASP A 49 -1.26 12.84 -11.27
CA ASP A 49 -1.75 14.22 -11.39
C ASP A 49 -3.01 14.49 -10.53
N ASN A 50 -3.37 13.59 -9.60
CA ASN A 50 -4.55 13.79 -8.76
C ASN A 50 -4.22 14.63 -7.51
N ASP A 51 -4.65 15.89 -7.48
CA ASP A 51 -4.37 16.80 -6.36
C ASP A 51 -5.15 16.50 -5.07
N GLU A 52 -6.19 15.66 -5.14
CA GLU A 52 -6.98 15.27 -3.96
C GLU A 52 -6.36 14.10 -3.18
N LEU A 53 -5.34 13.44 -3.74
CA LEU A 53 -4.65 12.31 -3.12
C LEU A 53 -3.27 12.74 -2.58
N SER A 54 -2.96 12.27 -1.38
CA SER A 54 -1.60 12.30 -0.83
C SER A 54 -0.67 11.39 -1.61
N ASP A 55 0.64 11.62 -1.50
CA ASP A 55 1.66 10.78 -2.16
C ASP A 55 1.56 9.31 -1.77
N THR A 56 1.19 9.03 -0.52
CA THR A 56 0.95 7.67 -0.03
C THR A 56 -0.25 7.03 -0.74
N GLU A 57 -1.37 7.74 -0.86
CA GLU A 57 -2.56 7.23 -1.56
C GLU A 57 -2.27 7.02 -3.05
N LYS A 58 -1.57 7.95 -3.71
CA LYS A 58 -1.12 7.79 -5.10
C LYS A 58 -0.28 6.53 -5.29
N ARG A 59 0.65 6.28 -4.36
CA ARG A 59 1.50 5.08 -4.36
C ARG A 59 0.70 3.80 -4.11
N MET A 60 -0.33 3.83 -3.26
CA MET A 60 -1.24 2.69 -3.09
C MET A 60 -1.98 2.36 -4.40
N VAL A 61 -2.53 3.36 -5.09
CA VAL A 61 -3.19 3.16 -6.39
C VAL A 61 -2.22 2.55 -7.40
N PHE A 62 -0.98 3.04 -7.43
CA PHE A 62 0.07 2.50 -8.28
C PHE A 62 0.36 1.02 -7.99
N TYR A 63 0.50 0.61 -6.72
CA TYR A 63 0.69 -0.81 -6.37
C TYR A 63 -0.52 -1.68 -6.68
N ILE A 64 -1.74 -1.18 -6.47
CA ILE A 64 -2.97 -1.86 -6.87
C ILE A 64 -2.93 -2.12 -8.39
N ASN A 65 -2.52 -1.14 -9.18
CA ASN A 65 -2.43 -1.29 -10.63
C ASN A 65 -1.34 -2.26 -11.07
N LEU A 66 -0.19 -2.27 -10.40
CA LEU A 66 0.85 -3.29 -10.65
C LEU A 66 0.31 -4.71 -10.40
N ALA A 67 -0.43 -4.91 -9.31
CA ALA A 67 -1.07 -6.19 -8.99
C ALA A 67 -2.16 -6.57 -10.00
N ARG A 68 -2.94 -5.60 -10.49
CA ARG A 68 -4.01 -5.82 -11.48
C ARG A 68 -3.48 -6.14 -12.87
N MET A 69 -2.43 -5.46 -13.30
CA MET A 69 -1.92 -5.53 -14.67
C MET A 69 -0.89 -6.65 -14.89
N ASP A 70 -0.16 -7.06 -13.84
CA ASP A 70 0.78 -8.18 -13.90
C ASP A 70 0.85 -8.87 -12.52
N GLY A 71 -0.26 -9.46 -12.11
CA GLY A 71 -0.40 -10.11 -10.80
C GLY A 71 0.65 -11.19 -10.54
N LYS A 72 1.03 -11.95 -11.58
CA LYS A 72 2.09 -12.97 -11.49
C LYS A 72 3.44 -12.36 -11.18
N ARG A 73 3.84 -11.28 -11.85
CA ARG A 73 5.11 -10.60 -11.55
C ARG A 73 5.05 -9.89 -10.20
N PHE A 74 3.92 -9.27 -9.87
CA PHE A 74 3.70 -8.64 -8.56
C PHE A 74 3.87 -9.65 -7.42
N ALA A 75 3.24 -10.82 -7.52
CA ALA A 75 3.37 -11.90 -6.54
C ALA A 75 4.80 -12.45 -6.44
N LYS A 76 5.51 -12.56 -7.56
CA LYS A 76 6.88 -13.09 -7.60
C LYS A 76 7.93 -12.10 -7.09
N GLU A 77 7.78 -10.82 -7.41
CA GLU A 77 8.85 -9.84 -7.26
C GLU A 77 8.56 -8.80 -6.19
N ILE A 78 7.30 -8.41 -5.94
CA ILE A 78 6.95 -7.37 -4.96
C ILE A 78 6.59 -7.96 -3.59
N ILE A 79 5.75 -9.01 -3.56
CA ILE A 79 5.29 -9.62 -2.30
C ILE A 79 6.46 -10.12 -1.42
N PRO A 80 7.52 -10.76 -1.95
CA PRO A 80 8.65 -11.18 -1.12
C PRO A 80 9.36 -10.02 -0.41
N PHE A 81 9.52 -8.88 -1.08
CA PHE A 81 10.06 -7.68 -0.43
C PHE A 81 9.09 -7.16 0.63
N TYR A 82 7.79 -7.09 0.33
CA TYR A 82 6.82 -6.66 1.33
C TYR A 82 6.88 -7.52 2.59
N VAL A 83 6.92 -8.84 2.46
CA VAL A 83 7.06 -9.77 3.59
C VAL A 83 8.37 -9.57 4.34
N HIS A 84 9.48 -9.34 3.63
CA HIS A 84 10.79 -9.11 4.26
C HIS A 84 10.77 -7.90 5.21
N TYR A 85 10.15 -6.79 4.79
CA TYR A 85 10.01 -5.58 5.59
C TYR A 85 8.81 -5.62 6.55
N ASN A 86 7.94 -6.64 6.47
CA ASN A 86 6.77 -6.80 7.32
C ASN A 86 6.74 -8.22 7.93
N PRO A 87 7.63 -8.52 8.90
CA PRO A 87 7.82 -9.88 9.42
C PRO A 87 6.59 -10.45 10.16
N TYR A 88 5.59 -9.62 10.45
CA TYR A 88 4.34 -10.02 11.09
C TYR A 88 3.33 -10.63 10.10
N VAL A 89 3.62 -10.63 8.80
CA VAL A 89 2.76 -11.27 7.79
C VAL A 89 2.78 -12.78 7.98
N ASN A 90 1.61 -13.36 8.28
CA ASN A 90 1.46 -14.81 8.40
C ASN A 90 1.33 -15.48 7.02
N MET A 91 2.47 -15.88 6.44
CA MET A 91 2.53 -16.57 5.15
C MET A 91 1.85 -17.94 5.15
N GLU A 92 1.68 -18.56 6.31
CA GLU A 92 1.06 -19.87 6.46
C GLU A 92 -0.48 -19.79 6.51
N SER A 93 -1.03 -18.57 6.64
CA SER A 93 -2.47 -18.37 6.67
C SER A 93 -3.13 -18.77 5.34
N GLU A 94 -4.32 -19.37 5.45
CA GLU A 94 -5.14 -19.73 4.28
C GLU A 94 -5.41 -18.49 3.40
N TYR A 95 -5.71 -17.35 4.03
CA TYR A 95 -5.92 -16.08 3.36
C TYR A 95 -4.72 -15.65 2.50
N PHE A 96 -3.50 -15.69 3.05
CA PHE A 96 -2.30 -15.29 2.32
C PHE A 96 -2.03 -16.23 1.13
N ARG A 97 -2.19 -17.54 1.33
CA ARG A 97 -2.03 -18.53 0.26
C ARG A 97 -3.09 -18.39 -0.83
N SER A 98 -4.34 -18.07 -0.46
CA SER A 98 -5.41 -17.79 -1.42
C SER A 98 -5.09 -16.55 -2.25
N LEU A 99 -4.70 -15.45 -1.59
CA LEU A 99 -4.33 -14.21 -2.26
C LEU A 99 -3.18 -14.41 -3.26
N LEU A 100 -2.12 -15.13 -2.86
CA LEU A 100 -1.00 -15.43 -3.76
C LEU A 100 -1.45 -16.26 -4.97
N ARG A 101 -2.33 -17.24 -4.77
CA ARG A 101 -2.89 -18.05 -5.86
C ARG A 101 -3.71 -17.19 -6.81
N GLU A 102 -4.56 -16.31 -6.28
CA GLU A 102 -5.36 -15.38 -7.07
C GLU A 102 -4.47 -14.46 -7.90
N LEU A 103 -3.45 -13.83 -7.32
CA LEU A 103 -2.52 -12.96 -8.04
C LEU A 103 -1.80 -13.68 -9.18
N VAL A 104 -1.37 -14.94 -8.97
CA VAL A 104 -0.66 -15.72 -10.00
C VAL A 104 -1.59 -16.15 -11.14
N LEU A 105 -2.86 -16.41 -10.84
CA LEU A 105 -3.87 -16.82 -11.82
C LEU A 105 -4.62 -15.64 -12.45
N LEU A 106 -4.43 -14.43 -11.94
CA LEU A 106 -5.09 -13.22 -12.40
C LEU A 106 -4.69 -12.91 -13.84
N GLU A 107 -5.67 -12.88 -14.74
CA GLU A 107 -5.49 -12.31 -16.07
C GLU A 107 -5.33 -10.79 -15.97
N GLU A 108 -4.56 -10.20 -16.90
CA GLU A 108 -4.31 -8.76 -16.91
C GLU A 108 -5.63 -7.96 -16.93
N LEU A 109 -5.84 -7.17 -15.88
CA LEU A 109 -6.99 -6.28 -15.75
C LEU A 109 -6.63 -4.85 -16.14
N PRO A 110 -7.59 -4.04 -16.63
CA PRO A 110 -7.36 -2.63 -16.84
C PRO A 110 -6.97 -1.94 -15.52
N PRO A 111 -6.10 -0.92 -15.58
CA PRO A 111 -5.70 -0.18 -14.40
C PRO A 111 -6.92 0.50 -13.78
N PHE A 112 -6.93 0.52 -12.45
CA PHE A 112 -7.87 1.26 -11.65
C PHE A 112 -7.68 2.77 -11.90
N LEU A 113 -8.80 3.46 -12.14
CA LEU A 113 -8.85 4.91 -12.31
C LEU A 113 -9.40 5.56 -11.04
N VAL A 114 -8.76 6.63 -10.60
CA VAL A 114 -9.24 7.41 -9.46
C VAL A 114 -10.41 8.26 -9.90
N HIS A 115 -11.56 8.09 -9.23
CA HIS A 115 -12.74 8.93 -9.46
C HIS A 115 -12.92 9.89 -8.27
N PRO A 116 -12.91 11.22 -8.47
CA PRO A 116 -12.97 12.20 -7.38
C PRO A 116 -14.18 12.01 -6.45
N LEU A 117 -15.36 11.73 -7.01
CA LEU A 117 -16.56 11.46 -6.21
C LEU A 117 -16.40 10.22 -5.31
N LEU A 118 -15.83 9.13 -5.82
CA LEU A 118 -15.64 7.91 -5.04
C LEU A 118 -14.60 8.12 -3.95
N ASN A 119 -13.54 8.88 -4.24
CA ASN A 119 -12.53 9.28 -3.27
C ASN A 119 -13.15 10.07 -2.11
N ARG A 120 -13.98 11.08 -2.44
CA ARG A 120 -14.68 11.88 -1.44
C ARG A 120 -15.62 11.04 -0.58
N LEU A 121 -16.44 10.19 -1.19
CA LEU A 121 -17.36 9.31 -0.47
C LEU A 121 -16.62 8.33 0.43
N ALA A 122 -15.50 7.76 -0.03
CA ALA A 122 -14.66 6.88 0.78
C ALA A 122 -14.08 7.62 1.99
N LYS A 123 -13.60 8.86 1.80
CA LYS A 123 -13.09 9.71 2.89
C LYS A 123 -14.18 10.06 3.90
N GLU A 124 -15.35 10.48 3.43
CA GLU A 124 -16.51 10.79 4.29
C GLU A 124 -16.93 9.56 5.10
N LYS A 125 -16.99 8.37 4.49
CA LYS A 125 -17.29 7.12 5.20
C LYS A 125 -16.21 6.76 6.22
N ALA A 126 -14.93 6.89 5.87
CA ALA A 126 -13.83 6.65 6.82
C ALA A 126 -13.91 7.59 8.03
N ILE A 127 -14.28 8.85 7.82
CA ILE A 127 -14.51 9.83 8.89
C ILE A 127 -15.73 9.44 9.73
N SER A 128 -16.83 9.00 9.12
CA SER A 128 -18.03 8.60 9.87
C SER A 128 -17.77 7.38 10.76
N LEU A 129 -17.02 6.40 10.24
CA LEU A 129 -16.64 5.18 10.95
C LEU A 129 -15.79 5.43 12.19
N LYS A 130 -15.07 6.56 12.27
CA LYS A 130 -14.26 6.91 13.45
C LYS A 130 -15.08 6.96 14.75
N ASN A 131 -16.36 7.29 14.64
CA ASN A 131 -17.26 7.44 15.78
C ASN A 131 -18.14 6.20 16.01
N GLU A 132 -17.99 5.17 15.18
CA GLU A 132 -18.75 3.92 15.28
C GLU A 132 -17.97 2.90 16.13
N THR A 133 -18.69 2.08 16.91
CA THR A 133 -18.09 0.99 17.71
C THR A 133 -17.79 -0.26 16.88
N HIS A 134 -18.24 -0.27 15.63
CA HIS A 134 -18.12 -1.38 14.69
C HIS A 134 -17.91 -0.83 13.28
N ILE A 135 -17.08 -1.51 12.48
CA ILE A 135 -16.85 -1.17 11.09
C ILE A 135 -17.82 -1.99 10.25
N SER A 136 -18.76 -1.35 9.54
CA SER A 136 -19.73 -2.04 8.67
C SER A 136 -19.82 -1.43 7.28
N HIS A 137 -20.21 -2.26 6.30
CA HIS A 137 -20.49 -1.84 4.93
C HIS A 137 -21.78 -1.03 4.81
N SER A 138 -22.69 -1.12 5.79
CA SER A 138 -23.90 -0.33 5.88
C SER A 138 -23.63 1.07 6.43
N GLY A 139 -24.34 2.07 5.91
CA GLY A 139 -24.54 3.33 6.63
C GLY A 139 -25.53 3.11 7.78
N SER A 140 -25.33 3.81 8.90
CA SER A 140 -26.40 4.01 9.88
C SER A 140 -27.45 4.96 9.33
#